data_AF-V5X560-F1
#
_entry.id   AF-V5X560-F1
#
_cell.length_a   1.000
_cell.length_b   1.000
_cell.length_c   1.000
_cell.angle_alpha   90.00
_cell.angle_beta   90.00
_cell.angle_gamma   90.00
#
_symmetry.space_group_name_H-M   'P 1'
#
loop_
_entity.id
_entity.type
_entity.pdbx_description
1 polymer ?
#
loop_
_entity_poly.entity_id
_entity_poly.type
_entity_poly.pdbx_seq_one_letter_code
_entity_poly.pdbx_strand_id
1 'polypeptide(L)'
;MRQIPAADIRAAGHAGVINYVSTSRPGSSFGAKPITLPYAQSLTAAGLVIVSNFQYGKPGGTAPSDFTRGFAGGVADARTAWQLHTAAGGGQTAPVYFSVDDDIDRETWDTVALQWFRGINSVIGPMRTGIYAGIRPCEWAITSGVVGRSSTPGKAWVWQTRSWSGGQIHPAAVLYQRIIDTASNPGPVVGGIRVDVNDVLASDVGQWNLHP
;
A
#
# COMPACT_ATOMS: atom_id res chain seq x y z
N MET A 1 -0.71 14.43 14.85
CA MET A 1 -1.91 13.70 14.37
C MET A 1 -2.19 12.49 15.26
N ARG A 2 -3.40 11.93 15.24
CA ARG A 2 -3.79 10.74 16.02
C ARG A 2 -4.19 9.57 15.11
N GLN A 3 -4.13 8.34 15.64
CA GLN A 3 -4.72 7.16 15.01
C GLN A 3 -6.26 7.19 15.15
N ILE A 4 -6.98 6.61 14.20
CA ILE A 4 -8.44 6.45 14.29
C ILE A 4 -8.72 5.25 15.21
N PRO A 5 -9.56 5.38 16.24
CA PRO A 5 -9.94 4.23 17.07
C PRO A 5 -10.55 3.10 16.25
N ALA A 6 -10.17 1.85 16.54
CA ALA A 6 -10.67 0.68 15.82
C ALA A 6 -12.20 0.55 15.84
N ALA A 7 -12.84 0.96 16.94
CA ALA A 7 -14.30 0.99 17.06
C ALA A 7 -14.95 1.95 16.05
N ASP A 8 -14.34 3.11 15.80
CA ASP A 8 -14.86 4.10 14.83
C ASP A 8 -14.76 3.57 13.39
N ILE A 9 -13.65 2.87 13.07
CA ILE A 9 -13.46 2.24 11.76
C ILE A 9 -14.53 1.16 11.52
N ARG A 10 -14.77 0.32 12.52
CA ARG A 10 -15.80 -0.72 12.46
C ARG A 10 -17.21 -0.12 12.37
N ALA A 11 -17.50 0.91 13.17
CA ALA A 11 -18.80 1.58 13.17
C ALA A 11 -19.09 2.29 11.83
N ALA A 12 -18.06 2.77 11.14
CA ALA A 12 -18.17 3.30 9.78
C ALA A 12 -18.39 2.22 8.70
N GLY A 13 -18.43 0.93 9.07
CA GLY A 13 -18.72 -0.17 8.16
C GLY A 13 -17.52 -0.67 7.35
N HIS A 14 -16.30 -0.28 7.72
CA HIS A 14 -15.10 -0.79 7.06
C HIS A 14 -14.71 -2.18 7.57
N ALA A 15 -14.25 -3.04 6.65
CA ALA A 15 -13.77 -4.38 6.98
C ALA A 15 -12.35 -4.38 7.59
N GLY A 16 -11.58 -3.31 7.39
CA GLY A 16 -10.18 -3.26 7.77
C GLY A 16 -9.49 -1.97 7.41
N VAL A 17 -8.15 -1.98 7.52
CA VAL A 17 -7.28 -0.87 7.16
C VAL A 17 -6.16 -1.31 6.23
N ILE A 18 -5.77 -0.41 5.33
CA ILE A 18 -4.48 -0.47 4.64
C ILE A 18 -3.57 0.52 5.36
N ASN A 19 -2.60 0.04 6.12
CA ASN A 19 -1.80 0.87 7.03
C ASN A 19 -0.32 0.89 6.65
N TYR A 20 0.31 2.04 6.87
CA TYR A 20 1.68 2.28 6.51
C TYR A 20 2.68 1.54 7.39
N VAL A 21 3.60 0.81 6.76
CA VAL A 21 4.86 0.30 7.34
C VAL A 21 6.02 1.19 6.88
N SER A 22 5.82 2.50 6.98
CA SER A 22 6.81 3.55 6.69
C SER A 22 6.70 4.68 7.71
N THR A 23 7.77 5.45 7.89
CA THR A 23 7.78 6.62 8.78
C THR A 23 7.21 7.86 8.09
N SER A 24 6.93 8.90 8.86
CA SER A 24 6.64 10.21 8.28
C SER A 24 7.92 10.83 7.70
N ARG A 25 7.82 11.39 6.50
CA ARG A 25 8.91 12.19 5.89
C ARG A 25 9.05 13.56 6.58
N PRO A 26 10.21 14.24 6.48
CA PRO A 26 10.43 15.56 7.06
C PRO A 26 9.31 16.56 6.71
N GLY A 27 8.88 17.35 7.69
CA GLY A 27 7.79 18.32 7.49
C GLY A 27 6.38 17.72 7.43
N SER A 28 6.23 16.41 7.70
CA SER A 28 4.92 15.76 7.83
C SER A 28 4.83 14.96 9.14
N SER A 29 3.61 14.78 9.67
CA SER A 29 3.39 14.03 10.91
C SER A 29 2.09 13.25 10.82
N PHE A 30 2.13 12.05 10.26
CA PHE A 30 0.95 11.20 10.09
C PHE A 30 0.74 10.29 11.29
N GLY A 31 -0.45 10.31 11.89
CA GLY A 31 -0.78 9.48 13.06
C GLY A 31 -0.71 7.97 12.77
N ALA A 32 -0.91 7.58 11.51
CA ALA A 32 -0.86 6.19 11.06
C ALA A 32 0.50 5.78 10.45
N LYS A 33 1.56 6.60 10.56
CA LYS A 33 2.91 6.26 10.05
C LYS A 33 3.95 6.20 11.18
N PRO A 34 4.52 5.03 11.51
CA PRO A 34 4.12 3.68 11.06
C PRO A 34 2.95 3.11 11.89
N ILE A 35 2.37 2.00 11.43
CA ILE A 35 1.58 1.11 12.29
C ILE A 35 2.45 0.60 13.45
N THR A 36 1.84 0.41 14.62
CA THR A 36 2.50 -0.12 15.82
C THR A 36 1.79 -1.39 16.28
N LEU A 37 2.50 -2.25 17.03
CA LEU A 37 1.91 -3.47 17.58
C LEU A 37 0.65 -3.21 18.43
N PRO A 38 0.62 -2.23 19.37
CA PRO A 38 -0.60 -1.97 20.14
C PRO A 38 -1.79 -1.56 19.25
N TYR A 39 -1.54 -0.78 18.20
CA TYR A 39 -2.61 -0.37 17.29
C TYR A 39 -3.10 -1.54 16.44
N ALA A 40 -2.18 -2.36 15.90
CA ALA A 40 -2.51 -3.59 15.17
C ALA A 40 -3.35 -4.55 16.03
N GLN A 41 -2.97 -4.75 17.29
CA GLN A 41 -3.74 -5.57 18.23
C GLN A 41 -5.15 -5.00 18.47
N SER A 42 -5.29 -3.66 18.58
CA SER A 42 -6.61 -3.03 18.74
C SER A 42 -7.51 -3.22 17.51
N LEU A 43 -6.94 -3.18 16.30
CA LEU A 43 -7.66 -3.41 15.05
C LEU A 43 -8.12 -4.88 14.97
N THR A 44 -7.21 -5.82 15.21
CA THR A 44 -7.51 -7.26 15.20
C THR A 44 -8.55 -7.62 16.27
N ALA A 45 -8.45 -7.08 17.49
CA ALA A 45 -9.43 -7.30 18.55
C ALA A 45 -10.83 -6.77 18.17
N ALA A 46 -10.90 -5.71 17.37
CA ALA A 46 -12.14 -5.21 16.80
C ALA A 46 -12.64 -6.02 15.59
N GLY A 47 -11.94 -7.09 15.18
CA GLY A 47 -12.30 -7.91 14.01
C GLY A 47 -11.97 -7.27 12.66
N LEU A 48 -11.12 -6.24 12.65
CA LEU A 48 -10.69 -5.55 11.43
C LEU A 48 -9.48 -6.26 10.82
N VAL A 49 -9.46 -6.38 9.49
CA VAL A 49 -8.28 -6.87 8.78
C VAL A 49 -7.23 -5.78 8.59
N ILE A 50 -5.96 -6.16 8.44
CA ILE A 50 -4.83 -5.25 8.25
C ILE A 50 -4.09 -5.65 6.99
N VAL A 51 -3.80 -4.68 6.13
CA VAL A 51 -2.95 -4.81 4.92
C VAL A 51 -1.81 -3.80 5.00
N SER A 52 -0.60 -4.19 4.59
CA SER A 52 0.57 -3.32 4.67
C SER A 52 0.80 -2.48 3.41
N ASN A 53 1.05 -1.18 3.61
CA ASN A 53 1.46 -0.25 2.56
C ASN A 53 2.81 0.39 2.89
N PHE A 54 3.65 0.62 1.89
CA PHE A 54 4.84 1.44 2.02
C PHE A 54 4.76 2.68 1.11
N GLN A 55 4.90 3.84 1.73
CA GLN A 55 5.17 5.11 1.06
C GLN A 55 5.85 6.04 2.05
N TYR A 56 7.07 6.47 1.77
CA TYR A 56 7.78 7.48 2.55
C TYR A 56 7.74 8.83 1.81
N GLY A 57 8.25 8.83 0.58
CA GLY A 57 8.28 9.96 -0.33
C GLY A 57 6.92 10.43 -0.81
N LYS A 58 6.89 11.62 -1.41
CA LYS A 58 5.73 12.13 -2.15
C LYS A 58 6.21 13.03 -3.30
N PRO A 59 5.57 13.01 -4.47
CA PRO A 59 5.91 13.91 -5.58
C PRO A 59 5.82 15.36 -5.12
N GLY A 60 6.82 16.19 -5.46
CA GLY A 60 6.90 17.58 -5.05
C GLY A 60 7.03 17.82 -3.53
N GLY A 61 7.25 16.77 -2.73
CA GLY A 61 7.46 16.86 -1.30
C GLY A 61 8.91 17.10 -0.89
N THR A 62 9.15 17.16 0.42
CA THR A 62 10.48 17.24 1.06
C THR A 62 11.32 15.97 0.86
N ALA A 63 10.67 14.87 0.48
CA ALA A 63 11.30 13.64 0.02
C ALA A 63 10.61 13.23 -1.30
N PRO A 64 11.35 13.03 -2.40
CA PRO A 64 10.77 12.68 -3.70
C PRO A 64 10.14 11.29 -3.67
N SER A 65 9.38 10.95 -4.70
CA SER A 65 8.75 9.63 -4.86
C SER A 65 9.76 8.49 -4.69
N ASP A 66 9.40 7.48 -3.92
CA ASP A 66 10.35 6.46 -3.44
C ASP A 66 11.07 5.72 -4.57
N PHE A 67 10.33 5.40 -5.64
CA PHE A 67 10.86 4.68 -6.80
C PHE A 67 12.02 5.41 -7.49
N THR A 68 12.10 6.74 -7.39
CA THR A 68 13.16 7.55 -8.03
C THR A 68 14.57 7.21 -7.54
N ARG A 69 14.69 6.51 -6.40
CA ARG A 69 15.96 6.03 -5.85
C ARG A 69 16.45 4.72 -6.48
N GLY A 70 15.71 4.15 -7.43
CA GLY A 70 16.10 2.95 -8.19
C GLY A 70 16.39 1.74 -7.29
N PHE A 71 17.27 0.86 -7.74
CA PHE A 71 17.55 -0.41 -7.06
C PHE A 71 17.99 -0.25 -5.60
N ALA A 72 18.97 0.62 -5.33
CA ALA A 72 19.46 0.84 -3.97
C ALA A 72 18.37 1.41 -3.04
N GLY A 73 17.51 2.28 -3.58
CA GLY A 73 16.31 2.74 -2.88
C GLY A 73 15.36 1.61 -2.52
N GLY A 74 15.11 0.71 -3.47
CA GLY A 74 14.21 -0.42 -3.27
C GLY A 74 14.68 -1.37 -2.17
N VAL A 75 16.00 -1.61 -2.10
CA VAL A 75 16.61 -2.39 -1.01
C VAL A 75 16.39 -1.71 0.35
N ALA A 76 16.65 -0.41 0.44
CA ALA A 76 16.49 0.34 1.69
C ALA A 76 15.03 0.38 2.15
N ASP A 77 14.10 0.57 1.20
CA ASP A 77 12.67 0.64 1.47
C ASP A 77 12.10 -0.70 1.91
N ALA A 78 12.47 -1.78 1.22
CA ALA A 78 12.02 -3.11 1.59
C ALA A 78 12.54 -3.55 2.97
N ARG A 79 13.79 -3.20 3.31
CA ARG A 79 14.32 -3.44 4.67
C ARG A 79 13.52 -2.68 5.73
N THR A 80 13.25 -1.40 5.48
CA THR A 80 12.47 -0.55 6.39
C THR A 80 11.04 -1.07 6.53
N ALA A 81 10.38 -1.36 5.41
CA ALA A 81 9.03 -1.90 5.35
C ALA A 81 8.93 -3.20 6.12
N TRP A 82 9.85 -4.14 5.89
CA TRP A 82 9.82 -5.45 6.52
C TRP A 82 10.10 -5.38 8.02
N GLN A 83 11.04 -4.52 8.44
CA GLN A 83 11.29 -4.26 9.85
C GLN A 83 10.03 -3.73 10.56
N LEU A 84 9.38 -2.71 10.00
CA LEU A 84 8.19 -2.10 10.59
C LEU A 84 6.97 -3.03 10.56
N HIS A 85 6.79 -3.77 9.46
CA HIS A 85 5.78 -4.81 9.33
C HIS A 85 5.92 -5.86 10.43
N THR A 86 7.12 -6.43 10.58
CA THR A 86 7.41 -7.45 11.60
C THR A 86 7.23 -6.89 13.01
N ALA A 87 7.74 -5.68 13.29
CA ALA A 87 7.62 -5.04 14.60
C ALA A 87 6.17 -4.75 15.01
N ALA A 88 5.25 -4.60 14.06
CA ALA A 88 3.83 -4.42 14.30
C ALA A 88 3.04 -5.74 14.41
N GLY A 89 3.70 -6.90 14.31
CA GLY A 89 3.05 -8.21 14.31
C GLY A 89 2.45 -8.60 12.96
N GLY A 90 3.01 -8.08 11.87
CA GLY A 90 2.61 -8.41 10.51
C GLY A 90 2.79 -9.89 10.17
N GLY A 91 1.89 -10.42 9.34
CA GLY A 91 1.91 -11.81 8.91
C GLY A 91 3.10 -12.15 8.02
N GLN A 92 3.80 -13.27 8.27
CA GLN A 92 5.11 -13.56 7.67
C GLN A 92 5.10 -13.78 6.15
N THR A 93 3.92 -14.11 5.61
CA THR A 93 3.71 -14.30 4.16
C THR A 93 2.90 -13.18 3.54
N ALA A 94 2.49 -12.16 4.31
CA ALA A 94 1.67 -11.07 3.81
C ALA A 94 2.48 -10.16 2.88
N PRO A 95 1.89 -9.68 1.77
CA PRO A 95 2.56 -8.72 0.92
C PRO A 95 2.60 -7.32 1.55
N VAL A 96 3.58 -6.54 1.14
CA VAL A 96 3.60 -5.08 1.31
C VAL A 96 3.37 -4.42 -0.04
N TYR A 97 2.38 -3.54 -0.12
CA TYR A 97 2.14 -2.73 -1.31
C TYR A 97 3.08 -1.53 -1.33
N PHE A 98 4.00 -1.48 -2.29
CA PHE A 98 4.91 -0.36 -2.48
C PHE A 98 4.30 0.67 -3.44
N SER A 99 4.24 1.92 -2.99
CA SER A 99 3.50 2.98 -3.68
C SER A 99 4.31 3.66 -4.78
N VAL A 100 3.83 3.55 -6.01
CA VAL A 100 4.13 4.48 -7.12
C VAL A 100 2.99 5.51 -7.17
N ASP A 101 3.09 6.52 -6.30
CA ASP A 101 2.08 7.58 -6.14
C ASP A 101 2.29 8.71 -7.17
N ASP A 102 2.47 8.33 -8.45
CA ASP A 102 2.75 9.21 -9.59
C ASP A 102 2.11 8.67 -10.89
N ASP A 103 1.75 9.57 -11.82
CA ASP A 103 1.43 9.20 -13.20
C ASP A 103 2.72 9.04 -14.02
N ILE A 104 3.34 7.87 -13.90
CA ILE A 104 4.58 7.57 -14.63
C ILE A 104 4.28 7.03 -16.03
N ASP A 105 5.14 7.40 -16.98
CA ASP A 105 5.14 6.81 -18.32
C ASP A 105 5.97 5.52 -18.39
N ARG A 106 6.01 4.93 -19.59
CA ARG A 106 6.69 3.66 -19.82
C ARG A 106 8.21 3.79 -19.68
N GLU A 107 8.78 4.91 -20.10
CA GLU A 107 10.22 5.16 -19.97
C GLU A 107 10.62 5.23 -18.51
N THR A 108 9.89 5.99 -17.69
CA THR A 108 10.11 6.07 -16.24
C THR A 108 9.98 4.70 -15.56
N TRP A 109 9.02 3.89 -16.00
CA TRP A 109 8.89 2.51 -15.52
C TRP A 109 10.13 1.67 -15.85
N ASP A 110 10.49 1.57 -17.13
CA ASP A 110 11.55 0.67 -17.60
C ASP A 110 12.94 1.08 -17.07
N THR A 111 13.18 2.39 -16.92
CA THR A 111 14.49 2.92 -16.52
C THR A 111 14.69 2.99 -15.01
N VAL A 112 13.63 3.30 -14.24
CA VAL A 112 13.77 3.62 -12.81
C VAL A 112 12.87 2.74 -11.94
N ALA A 113 11.56 2.76 -12.13
CA ALA A 113 10.64 2.08 -11.22
C ALA A 113 10.83 0.55 -11.20
N LEU A 114 11.09 -0.06 -12.36
CA LEU A 114 11.39 -1.49 -12.46
C LEU A 114 12.63 -1.87 -11.67
N GLN A 115 13.67 -1.03 -11.66
CA GLN A 115 14.88 -1.29 -10.87
C GLN A 115 14.60 -1.18 -9.37
N TRP A 116 13.76 -0.24 -8.95
CA TRP A 116 13.30 -0.13 -7.57
C TRP A 116 12.56 -1.40 -7.11
N PHE A 117 11.62 -1.90 -7.91
CA PHE A 117 10.94 -3.17 -7.62
C PHE A 117 11.89 -4.38 -7.59
N ARG A 118 12.90 -4.43 -8.46
CA ARG A 118 13.96 -5.46 -8.39
C ARG A 118 14.76 -5.36 -7.09
N GLY A 119 15.07 -4.15 -6.63
CA GLY A 119 15.68 -3.90 -5.33
C GLY A 119 14.82 -4.43 -4.18
N ILE A 120 13.52 -4.13 -4.19
CA ILE A 120 12.54 -4.63 -3.21
C ILE A 120 12.53 -6.17 -3.20
N ASN A 121 12.43 -6.78 -4.37
CA ASN A 121 12.37 -8.23 -4.52
C ASN A 121 13.64 -8.94 -4.05
N SER A 122 14.80 -8.28 -4.12
CA SER A 122 16.05 -8.84 -3.58
C SER A 122 16.04 -8.99 -2.05
N VAL A 123 15.12 -8.32 -1.35
CA VAL A 123 14.99 -8.37 0.12
C VAL A 123 13.83 -9.26 0.55
N ILE A 124 12.63 -9.01 0.03
CA ILE A 124 11.41 -9.70 0.50
C ILE A 124 10.85 -10.73 -0.49
N GLY A 125 11.35 -10.76 -1.73
CA GLY A 125 10.88 -11.65 -2.79
C GLY A 125 9.55 -11.21 -3.41
N PRO A 126 9.29 -11.54 -4.69
CA PRO A 126 8.12 -11.07 -5.42
C PRO A 126 6.79 -11.51 -4.79
N MET A 127 6.73 -12.69 -4.14
CA MET A 127 5.50 -13.17 -3.50
C MET A 127 5.03 -12.31 -2.32
N ARG A 128 5.90 -11.47 -1.75
CA ARG A 128 5.56 -10.49 -0.71
C ARG A 128 5.58 -9.04 -1.22
N THR A 129 5.75 -8.86 -2.52
CA THR A 129 5.78 -7.53 -3.14
C THR A 129 4.46 -7.26 -3.85
N GLY A 130 3.77 -6.22 -3.41
CA GLY A 130 2.64 -5.63 -4.11
C GLY A 130 2.95 -4.22 -4.62
N ILE A 131 2.09 -3.70 -5.48
CA ILE A 131 2.16 -2.34 -6.02
C ILE A 131 0.89 -1.57 -5.71
N TYR A 132 1.04 -0.33 -5.25
CA TYR A 132 0.00 0.70 -5.39
C TYR A 132 0.34 1.62 -6.56
N ALA A 133 -0.54 1.76 -7.53
CA ALA A 133 -0.33 2.65 -8.69
C ALA A 133 -1.60 2.88 -9.53
N GLY A 134 -1.50 3.73 -10.56
CA GLY A 134 -2.47 3.75 -11.66
C GLY A 134 -2.46 2.47 -12.50
N ILE A 135 -3.44 2.30 -13.40
CA ILE A 135 -3.64 1.05 -14.14
C ILE A 135 -2.42 0.60 -14.97
N ARG A 136 -1.69 1.55 -15.59
CA ARG A 136 -0.56 1.22 -16.47
C ARG A 136 0.63 0.62 -15.70
N PRO A 137 1.17 1.25 -14.63
CA PRO A 137 2.21 0.59 -13.82
C PRO A 137 1.75 -0.71 -13.17
N CYS A 138 0.47 -0.87 -12.83
CA CYS A 138 -0.06 -2.14 -12.35
C CYS A 138 0.12 -3.27 -13.38
N GLU A 139 -0.25 -3.03 -14.64
CA GLU A 139 -0.05 -3.98 -15.74
C GLU A 139 1.45 -4.24 -15.99
N TRP A 140 2.27 -3.19 -15.97
CA TRP A 140 3.71 -3.34 -16.17
C TRP A 140 4.38 -4.15 -15.05
N ALA A 141 3.94 -3.99 -13.80
CA ALA A 141 4.43 -4.76 -12.66
C ALA A 141 4.09 -6.25 -12.80
N ILE A 142 2.87 -6.57 -13.22
CA ILE A 142 2.41 -7.94 -13.48
C ILE A 142 3.24 -8.58 -14.60
N THR A 143 3.33 -7.91 -15.75
CA THR A 143 4.02 -8.42 -16.94
C THR A 143 5.54 -8.52 -16.73
N SER A 144 6.12 -7.68 -15.88
CA SER A 144 7.53 -7.77 -15.48
C SER A 144 7.81 -8.84 -14.42
N GLY A 145 6.78 -9.49 -13.87
CA GLY A 145 6.93 -10.54 -12.85
C GLY A 145 7.49 -10.03 -11.51
N VAL A 146 7.32 -8.74 -11.21
CA VAL A 146 7.90 -8.13 -9.99
C VAL A 146 6.93 -8.02 -8.82
N VAL A 147 5.66 -8.39 -9.03
CA VAL A 147 4.64 -8.49 -7.98
C VAL A 147 4.11 -9.92 -7.87
N GLY A 148 3.73 -10.28 -6.65
CA GLY A 148 3.24 -11.62 -6.33
C GLY A 148 1.79 -11.85 -6.73
N ARG A 149 1.30 -13.05 -6.41
CA ARG A 149 -0.06 -13.50 -6.72
C ARG A 149 -0.86 -13.74 -5.44
N SER A 150 -2.13 -13.36 -5.50
CA SER A 150 -3.12 -13.69 -4.48
C SER A 150 -3.52 -15.15 -4.59
N SER A 151 -3.97 -15.74 -3.48
CA SER A 151 -4.62 -17.06 -3.50
C SER A 151 -5.96 -17.05 -4.24
N THR A 152 -6.54 -15.86 -4.48
CA THR A 152 -7.71 -15.70 -5.34
C THR A 152 -7.33 -15.90 -6.81
N PRO A 153 -7.96 -16.84 -7.56
CA PRO A 153 -7.60 -17.12 -8.95
C PRO A 153 -7.61 -15.87 -9.85
N GLY A 154 -6.55 -15.71 -10.66
CA GLY A 154 -6.42 -14.60 -11.62
C GLY A 154 -6.01 -13.26 -11.00
N LYS A 155 -5.77 -13.20 -9.69
CA LYS A 155 -5.44 -11.96 -8.97
C LYS A 155 -3.94 -11.82 -8.68
N ALA A 156 -3.47 -10.58 -8.63
CA ALA A 156 -2.09 -10.20 -8.30
C ALA A 156 -2.10 -9.19 -7.16
N TRP A 157 -0.96 -9.01 -6.48
CA TRP A 157 -0.78 -7.98 -5.44
C TRP A 157 -0.76 -6.57 -6.04
N VAL A 158 -1.89 -6.17 -6.58
CA VAL A 158 -2.14 -4.90 -7.26
C VAL A 158 -3.26 -4.18 -6.52
N TRP A 159 -2.88 -3.05 -5.91
CA TRP A 159 -3.78 -2.07 -5.35
C TRP A 159 -3.85 -0.87 -6.30
N GLN A 160 -4.89 -0.83 -7.11
CA GLN A 160 -5.01 0.19 -8.14
C GLN A 160 -5.67 1.45 -7.57
N THR A 161 -5.20 2.65 -7.94
CA THR A 161 -5.93 3.90 -7.66
C THR A 161 -6.79 4.33 -8.83
N ARG A 162 -7.94 4.99 -8.56
CA ARG A 162 -8.72 5.66 -9.61
C ARG A 162 -7.93 6.75 -10.31
N SER A 163 -6.96 7.37 -9.62
CA SER A 163 -6.05 8.33 -10.23
C SER A 163 -5.30 7.66 -11.36
N TRP A 164 -5.13 8.38 -12.47
CA TRP A 164 -4.32 7.91 -13.61
C TRP A 164 -4.83 6.62 -14.26
N SER A 165 -6.09 6.24 -13.98
CA SER A 165 -6.69 4.98 -14.47
C SER A 165 -7.84 5.19 -15.46
N GLY A 166 -8.22 6.43 -15.76
CA GLY A 166 -9.21 6.74 -16.80
C GLY A 166 -10.57 6.03 -16.63
N GLY A 167 -10.97 5.72 -15.40
CA GLY A 167 -12.21 5.00 -15.10
C GLY A 167 -12.15 3.47 -15.28
N GLN A 168 -10.99 2.92 -15.63
CA GLN A 168 -10.80 1.47 -15.79
C GLN A 168 -10.35 0.80 -14.49
N ILE A 169 -10.62 -0.50 -14.35
CA ILE A 169 -10.14 -1.34 -13.25
C ILE A 169 -9.47 -2.57 -13.86
N HIS A 170 -8.23 -2.84 -13.46
CA HIS A 170 -7.45 -3.97 -13.91
C HIS A 170 -8.07 -5.28 -13.39
N PRO A 171 -8.33 -6.29 -14.24
CA PRO A 171 -9.01 -7.52 -13.82
C PRO A 171 -8.25 -8.28 -12.72
N ALA A 172 -6.91 -8.19 -12.72
CA ALA A 172 -6.07 -8.82 -11.69
C ALA A 172 -5.95 -8.03 -10.38
N ALA A 173 -6.50 -6.81 -10.27
CA ALA A 173 -6.41 -6.02 -9.04
C ALA A 173 -7.16 -6.69 -7.88
N VAL A 174 -6.55 -6.65 -6.69
CA VAL A 174 -7.13 -7.15 -5.44
C VAL A 174 -7.73 -6.02 -4.60
N LEU A 175 -7.24 -4.79 -4.79
CA LEU A 175 -7.74 -3.59 -4.11
C LEU A 175 -7.91 -2.45 -5.12
N TYR A 176 -8.91 -1.59 -4.90
CA TYR A 176 -9.13 -0.39 -5.71
C TYR A 176 -9.44 0.85 -4.86
N GLN A 177 -8.61 1.89 -4.93
CA GLN A 177 -8.85 3.16 -4.25
C GLN A 177 -9.89 3.98 -5.03
N ARG A 178 -11.15 3.87 -4.62
CA ARG A 178 -12.29 4.53 -5.27
C ARG A 178 -12.49 5.97 -4.81
N ILE A 179 -12.19 6.28 -3.54
CA ILE A 179 -12.26 7.64 -2.99
C ILE A 179 -10.86 8.05 -2.55
N ILE A 180 -10.45 9.22 -3.02
CA ILE A 180 -9.19 9.88 -2.66
C ILE A 180 -9.57 11.17 -1.97
N ASP A 181 -9.16 11.34 -0.72
CA ASP A 181 -9.40 12.56 0.04
C ASP A 181 -8.60 13.72 -0.56
N THR A 182 -9.31 14.66 -1.17
CA THR A 182 -8.75 15.92 -1.65
C THR A 182 -9.66 17.08 -1.25
N ALA A 183 -9.17 18.31 -1.36
CA ALA A 183 -10.00 19.48 -1.10
C ALA A 183 -11.26 19.55 -1.99
N SER A 184 -11.17 19.07 -3.23
CA SER A 184 -12.26 19.09 -4.20
C SER A 184 -13.13 17.82 -4.20
N ASN A 185 -12.63 16.72 -3.61
CA ASN A 185 -13.35 15.46 -3.47
C ASN A 185 -13.04 14.89 -2.06
N PRO A 186 -13.60 15.50 -1.00
CA PRO A 186 -13.24 15.11 0.36
C PRO A 186 -13.69 13.67 0.65
N GLY A 187 -12.82 12.92 1.32
CA GLY A 187 -13.13 11.60 1.82
C GLY A 187 -14.15 11.65 2.97
N PRO A 188 -14.83 10.53 3.27
CA PRO A 188 -15.69 10.44 4.45
C PRO A 188 -14.87 10.65 5.72
N VAL A 189 -15.54 11.13 6.77
CA VAL A 189 -14.92 11.33 8.09
C VAL A 189 -15.17 10.11 8.96
N VAL A 190 -14.08 9.50 9.45
CA VAL A 190 -14.09 8.36 10.38
C VAL A 190 -13.26 8.73 11.60
N GLY A 191 -13.85 8.65 12.79
CA GLY A 191 -13.18 9.10 14.03
C GLY A 191 -12.62 10.52 13.93
N GLY A 192 -13.33 11.43 13.25
CA GLY A 192 -12.92 12.83 13.07
C GLY A 192 -11.77 13.06 12.07
N ILE A 193 -11.37 12.04 11.30
CA ILE A 193 -10.31 12.12 10.28
C ILE A 193 -10.91 11.79 8.91
N ARG A 194 -10.59 12.59 7.87
CA ARG A 194 -10.95 12.24 6.50
C ARG A 194 -10.07 11.11 5.99
N VAL A 195 -10.67 10.14 5.30
CA VAL A 195 -9.98 8.93 4.85
C VAL A 195 -10.21 8.68 3.36
N ASP A 196 -9.24 8.04 2.72
CA ASP A 196 -9.44 7.37 1.44
C ASP A 196 -10.32 6.13 1.63
N VAL A 197 -11.04 5.73 0.58
CA VAL A 197 -11.85 4.50 0.60
C VAL A 197 -11.41 3.57 -0.52
N ASN A 198 -11.18 2.31 -0.12
CA ASN A 198 -10.72 1.25 -1.00
C ASN A 198 -11.75 0.13 -1.04
N ASP A 199 -12.05 -0.35 -2.25
CA ASP A 199 -12.89 -1.52 -2.48
C ASP A 199 -12.03 -2.78 -2.50
N VAL A 200 -12.56 -3.87 -1.93
CA VAL A 200 -11.95 -5.20 -1.90
C VAL A 200 -12.44 -5.98 -3.12
N LEU A 201 -11.51 -6.38 -4.00
CA LEU A 201 -11.80 -7.02 -5.28
C LEU A 201 -11.43 -8.51 -5.33
N ALA A 202 -10.98 -9.06 -4.20
CA ALA A 202 -10.58 -10.45 -4.04
C ALA A 202 -10.83 -10.91 -2.59
N SER A 203 -11.00 -12.21 -2.35
CA SER A 203 -11.12 -12.74 -0.98
C SER A 203 -9.79 -12.69 -0.23
N ASP A 204 -8.69 -12.71 -0.97
CA ASP A 204 -7.34 -12.53 -0.46
C ASP A 204 -6.70 -11.30 -1.12
N VAL A 205 -6.55 -10.24 -0.32
CA VAL A 205 -5.93 -8.98 -0.67
C VAL A 205 -4.58 -8.79 0.04
N GLY A 206 -4.04 -9.83 0.66
CA GLY A 206 -2.84 -9.74 1.48
C GLY A 206 -3.10 -9.38 2.94
N GLN A 207 -4.30 -9.65 3.45
CA GLN A 207 -4.64 -9.37 4.84
C GLN A 207 -3.85 -10.27 5.82
N TRP A 208 -3.27 -9.68 6.87
CA TRP A 208 -2.32 -10.36 7.76
C TRP A 208 -2.85 -11.66 8.36
N ASN A 209 -4.15 -11.75 8.67
CA ASN A 209 -4.76 -12.92 9.29
C ASN A 209 -4.89 -14.14 8.33
N LEU A 210 -4.76 -13.96 7.01
CA LEU A 210 -4.65 -15.07 6.05
C LEU A 210 -3.21 -15.46 5.76
N HIS A 211 -2.24 -14.73 6.32
CA HIS A 211 -0.83 -14.85 6.01
C HIS A 211 0.06 -14.91 7.26
N PRO A 212 -0.21 -15.82 8.23
CA PRO A 212 0.54 -15.90 9.48
C PRO A 212 2.05 -16.09 9.29
#